data_AF-A0AAD6Q0E0-F1
#
_entry.id   AF-A0AAD6Q0E0-F1
#
_cell.length_a   1.000
_cell.length_b   1.000
_cell.length_c   1.000
_cell.angle_alpha   90.00
_cell.angle_beta   90.00
_cell.angle_gamma   90.00
#
_symmetry.space_group_name_H-M   'P 1'
#
loop_
_entity.id
_entity.type
_entity.pdbx_description
1 polymer ?
#
loop_
_entity_poly.entity_id
_entity_poly.type
_entity_poly.pdbx_seq_one_letter_code
_entity_poly.pdbx_strand_id
1 'polypeptide(L)'
;MISIDDLYGVLCAVVPLYVTMFLAYASVKWWNIFTPEQCSGINRFVAYFAVPLLSMEFISRINPYKMDLLFMAADGVSKVLILVVLLCWANFSRRGSLEWAITLFSLSTLPNTLVMGIPLLKSMYGDDKEGLMIQVVVLQCIIWYTLLLFLFEYREARLKILKSFKGSSSSSSFSNSERSKGSFKGAGEALGSCGGNADEVVNVIVSTPTSQEITENVSTKVAPDPQQFRSMVAAAVDGDDKEVHLFIWRCVCCTSQGFCEQSVQVLRKEESIKRGLESEKTEGVEKNTAAVSSLSSVMLLRILKTVWLKLVRNPNSYASLIGLSWALVSCRYGIMKPQIVDNSVTILSKAGLGMAMFSLGLFMALQPRIIACGNRMAVYGMLARFLAGPAVMAVASIGVGLRGTMLKLSIVQAALPQGIVPFVFAREYGLHPDVLSTAVIFGMIVSLPITILYYIFLGL
;
A
#
# COMPACT_ATOMS: atom_id res chain seq x y z
N MET A 1 -0.42 -0.89 -40.00
CA MET A 1 -1.71 -1.15 -39.33
C MET A 1 -1.56 -2.45 -38.56
N ILE A 2 -2.07 -2.50 -37.32
CA ILE A 2 -2.02 -3.72 -36.48
C ILE A 2 -2.86 -4.81 -37.16
N SER A 3 -2.27 -5.97 -37.41
CA SER A 3 -2.97 -7.14 -37.97
C SER A 3 -3.91 -7.77 -36.93
N ILE A 4 -4.86 -8.59 -37.39
CA ILE A 4 -5.66 -9.44 -36.49
C ILE A 4 -4.75 -10.43 -35.76
N ASP A 5 -3.70 -10.92 -36.43
CA ASP A 5 -2.70 -11.82 -35.83
C ASP A 5 -1.92 -11.14 -34.70
N ASP A 6 -1.61 -9.85 -34.88
CA ASP A 6 -0.94 -9.02 -33.87
C ASP A 6 -1.82 -8.84 -32.62
N LEU A 7 -3.11 -8.57 -32.84
CA LEU A 7 -4.09 -8.46 -31.76
C LEU A 7 -4.24 -9.80 -31.03
N TYR A 8 -4.28 -10.91 -31.76
CA TYR A 8 -4.33 -12.25 -31.18
C TYR A 8 -3.09 -12.54 -30.32
N GLY A 9 -1.89 -12.19 -30.78
CA GLY A 9 -0.65 -12.33 -30.01
C GLY A 9 -0.68 -11.57 -28.67
N VAL A 10 -1.20 -10.34 -28.67
CA VAL A 10 -1.37 -9.55 -27.42
C VAL A 10 -2.43 -10.20 -26.51
N LEU A 11 -3.56 -10.64 -27.06
CA LEU A 11 -4.58 -11.34 -26.28
C LEU A 11 -4.06 -12.65 -25.67
N CYS A 12 -3.25 -13.43 -26.40
CA CYS A 12 -2.62 -14.64 -25.89
C CYS A 12 -1.69 -14.37 -24.69
N ALA A 13 -1.04 -13.21 -24.62
CA ALA A 13 -0.20 -12.83 -23.48
C ALA A 13 -1.03 -12.35 -22.27
N VAL A 14 -2.16 -11.67 -22.52
CA VAL A 14 -2.94 -10.97 -21.49
C VAL A 14 -4.06 -11.82 -20.91
N VAL A 15 -4.78 -12.59 -21.72
CA VAL A 15 -5.93 -13.41 -21.30
C VAL A 15 -5.57 -14.41 -20.18
N PRO A 16 -4.44 -15.15 -20.22
CA PRO A 16 -4.08 -16.07 -19.14
C PRO A 16 -3.97 -15.39 -17.76
N LEU A 17 -3.56 -14.12 -17.73
CA LEU A 17 -3.43 -13.36 -16.49
C LEU A 17 -4.77 -12.89 -15.93
N TYR A 18 -5.75 -12.64 -16.80
CA TYR A 18 -7.13 -12.41 -16.36
C TYR A 18 -7.78 -13.68 -15.85
N VAL A 19 -7.48 -14.83 -16.46
CA VAL A 19 -7.95 -16.12 -15.99
C VAL A 19 -7.43 -16.39 -14.57
N THR A 20 -6.15 -16.17 -14.29
CA THR A 20 -5.61 -16.34 -12.92
C THR A 20 -6.21 -15.35 -11.92
N MET A 21 -6.42 -14.09 -12.32
CA MET A 21 -7.08 -13.09 -11.49
C MET A 21 -8.54 -13.45 -11.17
N PHE A 22 -9.30 -13.93 -12.16
CA PHE A 22 -10.70 -14.35 -11.98
C PHE A 22 -10.80 -15.60 -11.11
N LEU A 23 -9.92 -16.58 -11.29
CA LEU A 23 -9.84 -17.76 -10.43
C LEU A 23 -9.56 -17.38 -8.96
N ALA A 24 -8.64 -16.43 -8.74
CA ALA A 24 -8.40 -15.89 -7.40
C ALA A 24 -9.66 -15.23 -6.83
N TYR A 25 -10.35 -14.41 -7.63
CA TYR A 25 -11.57 -13.75 -7.18
C TYR A 25 -12.66 -14.76 -6.80
N ALA A 26 -12.89 -15.76 -7.66
CA ALA A 26 -13.83 -16.86 -7.45
C ALA A 26 -13.51 -17.65 -6.17
N SER A 27 -12.22 -17.90 -5.93
CA SER A 27 -11.75 -18.70 -4.79
C SER A 27 -12.14 -18.12 -3.44
N VAL A 28 -12.19 -16.79 -3.33
CA VAL A 28 -12.60 -16.09 -2.11
C VAL A 28 -14.10 -15.84 -2.11
N LYS A 29 -14.66 -15.35 -3.22
CA LYS A 29 -16.05 -14.86 -3.25
C LYS A 29 -17.10 -15.96 -3.32
N TRP A 30 -16.81 -17.04 -4.05
CA TRP A 30 -17.76 -18.14 -4.28
C TRP A 30 -17.35 -19.42 -3.57
N TRP A 31 -16.05 -19.76 -3.58
CA TRP A 31 -15.58 -21.01 -3.00
C TRP A 31 -15.12 -20.91 -1.54
N ASN A 32 -14.95 -19.71 -0.99
CA ASN A 32 -14.48 -19.47 0.39
C ASN A 32 -13.21 -20.27 0.77
N ILE A 33 -12.28 -20.48 -0.18
CA ILE A 33 -11.06 -21.27 0.00
C ILE A 33 -10.03 -20.51 0.84
N PHE A 34 -9.90 -19.21 0.61
CA PHE A 34 -8.87 -18.40 1.26
C PHE A 34 -9.44 -17.42 2.28
N THR A 35 -8.76 -17.33 3.42
CA THR A 35 -9.02 -16.31 4.45
C THR A 35 -8.30 -14.99 4.14
N PRO A 36 -8.73 -13.86 4.73
CA PRO A 36 -8.04 -12.57 4.54
C PRO A 36 -6.56 -12.60 4.95
N GLU A 37 -6.21 -13.35 6.00
CA GLU A 37 -4.83 -13.53 6.46
C GLU A 37 -3.99 -14.30 5.44
N GLN A 38 -4.54 -15.39 4.88
CA GLN A 38 -3.88 -16.14 3.81
C GLN A 38 -3.68 -15.28 2.56
N CYS A 39 -4.66 -14.43 2.22
CA CYS A 39 -4.53 -13.48 1.11
C CYS A 39 -3.39 -12.47 1.36
N SER A 40 -3.21 -12.02 2.60
CA SER A 40 -2.08 -11.17 2.98
C SER A 40 -0.76 -11.92 2.89
N GLY A 41 -0.72 -13.18 3.33
CA GLY A 41 0.45 -14.05 3.23
C GLY A 41 0.91 -14.26 1.77
N ILE A 42 -0.04 -14.48 0.86
CA ILE A 42 0.24 -14.59 -0.59
C ILE A 42 0.82 -13.27 -1.13
N ASN A 43 0.25 -12.12 -0.77
CA ASN A 43 0.81 -10.83 -1.19
C ASN A 43 2.25 -10.65 -0.72
N ARG A 44 2.51 -10.99 0.54
CA ARG A 44 3.85 -10.89 1.15
C ARG A 44 4.85 -11.81 0.45
N PHE A 45 4.45 -13.04 0.13
CA PHE A 45 5.26 -13.95 -0.69
C PHE A 45 5.62 -13.32 -2.04
N VAL A 46 4.63 -12.72 -2.72
CA VAL A 46 4.85 -12.06 -4.00
C VAL A 46 5.82 -10.88 -3.85
N ALA A 47 5.62 -10.03 -2.84
CA ALA A 47 6.42 -8.82 -2.62
C ALA A 47 7.90 -9.11 -2.27
N TYR A 48 8.16 -10.17 -1.50
CA TYR A 48 9.49 -10.46 -0.93
C TYR A 48 10.27 -11.56 -1.66
N PHE A 49 9.62 -12.42 -2.46
CA PHE A 49 10.31 -13.49 -3.20
C PHE A 49 10.10 -13.38 -4.70
N ALA A 50 8.84 -13.35 -5.14
CA ALA A 50 8.50 -13.40 -6.55
C ALA A 50 8.98 -12.17 -7.32
N VAL A 51 8.63 -10.97 -6.86
CA VAL A 51 8.99 -9.70 -7.52
C VAL A 51 10.51 -9.46 -7.55
N PRO A 52 11.27 -9.69 -6.46
CA PRO A 52 12.73 -9.60 -6.50
C PRO A 52 13.38 -10.55 -7.51
N LEU A 53 12.91 -11.81 -7.60
CA LEU A 53 13.48 -12.76 -8.55
C LEU A 53 13.08 -12.45 -9.99
N LEU A 54 11.87 -11.94 -10.19
CA LEU A 54 11.43 -11.39 -11.46
C LEU A 54 12.35 -10.24 -11.90
N SER A 55 12.63 -9.27 -11.02
CA SER A 55 13.53 -8.16 -11.36
C SER A 55 14.94 -8.66 -11.67
N MET A 56 15.47 -9.59 -10.87
CA MET A 56 16.78 -10.21 -11.11
C MET A 56 16.84 -10.90 -12.47
N GLU A 57 15.81 -11.66 -12.86
CA GLU A 57 15.77 -12.34 -14.16
C GLU A 57 15.89 -11.34 -15.31
N PHE A 58 15.05 -10.30 -15.32
CA PHE A 58 15.04 -9.30 -16.38
C PHE A 58 16.34 -8.50 -16.43
N ILE A 59 16.86 -8.07 -15.27
CA ILE A 59 18.11 -7.31 -15.20
C ILE A 59 19.28 -8.17 -15.68
N SER A 60 19.31 -9.46 -15.36
CA SER A 60 20.42 -10.34 -15.74
C SER A 60 20.52 -10.65 -17.25
N ARG A 61 19.43 -10.46 -18.00
CA ARG A 61 19.36 -10.74 -19.45
C ARG A 61 19.82 -9.57 -20.33
N ILE A 62 19.99 -8.37 -19.75
CA ILE A 62 20.29 -7.16 -20.52
C ILE A 62 21.80 -6.95 -20.69
N ASN A 63 22.16 -6.21 -21.74
CA ASN A 63 23.51 -5.66 -21.90
C ASN A 63 23.53 -4.17 -21.53
N PRO A 64 24.02 -3.79 -20.34
CA PRO A 64 24.03 -2.40 -19.89
C PRO A 64 24.87 -1.47 -20.80
N TYR A 65 25.85 -2.02 -21.53
CA TYR A 65 26.76 -1.24 -22.36
C TYR A 65 26.17 -0.85 -23.72
N LYS A 66 25.06 -1.48 -24.14
CA LYS A 66 24.40 -1.23 -25.43
C LYS A 66 23.01 -0.61 -25.26
N MET A 67 22.78 0.12 -24.18
CA MET A 67 21.49 0.77 -23.92
C MET A 67 21.34 2.08 -24.72
N ASP A 68 20.13 2.34 -25.22
CA ASP A 68 19.83 3.61 -25.87
C ASP A 68 19.66 4.71 -24.81
N LEU A 69 20.74 5.45 -24.55
CA LEU A 69 20.79 6.44 -23.48
C LEU A 69 19.79 7.59 -23.69
N LEU A 70 19.45 7.93 -24.93
CA LEU A 70 18.55 9.04 -25.22
C LEU A 70 17.11 8.66 -24.85
N PHE A 71 16.68 7.45 -25.23
CA PHE A 71 15.38 6.90 -24.87
C PHE A 71 15.25 6.70 -23.35
N MET A 72 16.30 6.16 -22.71
CA MET A 72 16.34 6.02 -21.25
C MET A 72 16.32 7.36 -20.52
N ALA A 73 17.02 8.37 -21.04
CA ALA A 73 17.06 9.70 -20.45
C ALA A 73 15.69 10.38 -20.54
N ALA A 74 14.97 10.26 -21.67
CA ALA A 74 13.63 10.80 -21.80
C ALA A 74 12.65 10.18 -20.80
N ASP A 75 12.68 8.85 -20.66
CA ASP A 75 11.89 8.14 -19.66
C ASP A 75 12.24 8.63 -18.25
N GLY A 76 13.53 8.75 -17.92
CA GLY A 76 13.97 9.21 -16.62
C GLY A 76 13.58 10.66 -16.32
N VAL A 77 13.78 11.58 -17.26
CA VAL A 77 13.41 12.99 -17.14
C VAL A 77 11.90 13.13 -16.92
N SER A 78 11.07 12.41 -17.68
CA SER A 78 9.61 12.45 -17.51
C SER A 78 9.19 12.11 -16.08
N LYS A 79 9.81 11.09 -15.48
CA LYS A 79 9.52 10.63 -14.12
C LYS A 79 10.04 11.58 -13.05
N VAL A 80 11.24 12.14 -13.24
CA VAL A 80 11.76 13.20 -12.35
C VAL A 80 10.83 14.41 -12.38
N LEU A 81 10.38 14.85 -13.56
CA LEU A 81 9.47 15.98 -13.70
C LEU A 81 8.15 15.74 -12.95
N ILE A 82 7.52 14.58 -13.14
CA ILE A 82 6.29 14.20 -12.42
C ILE A 82 6.53 14.19 -10.91
N LEU A 83 7.63 13.59 -10.45
CA LEU A 83 7.98 13.52 -9.03
C LEU A 83 8.16 14.92 -8.42
N VAL A 84 8.90 15.81 -9.08
CA VAL A 84 9.13 17.18 -8.61
C VAL A 84 7.81 17.94 -8.52
N VAL A 85 6.96 17.88 -9.56
CA VAL A 85 5.64 18.53 -9.56
C VAL A 85 4.77 18.02 -8.42
N LEU A 86 4.73 16.71 -8.20
CA LEU A 86 3.92 16.11 -7.12
C LEU A 86 4.46 16.42 -5.72
N LEU A 87 5.79 16.46 -5.54
CA LEU A 87 6.40 16.85 -4.27
C LEU A 87 6.21 18.35 -3.99
N CYS A 88 6.31 19.21 -5.01
CA CYS A 88 5.98 20.62 -4.88
C CYS A 88 4.50 20.80 -4.50
N TRP A 89 3.59 20.07 -5.16
CA TRP A 89 2.18 20.09 -4.79
C TRP A 89 1.95 19.61 -3.35
N ALA A 90 2.61 18.53 -2.93
CA ALA A 90 2.48 17.99 -1.58
C ALA A 90 3.01 18.94 -0.47
N ASN A 91 4.01 19.76 -0.77
CA ASN A 91 4.63 20.65 0.22
C ASN A 91 4.04 22.07 0.22
N PHE A 92 3.67 22.61 -0.94
CA PHE A 92 3.22 24.00 -1.08
C PHE A 92 1.70 24.16 -1.19
N SER A 93 0.95 23.10 -1.51
CA SER A 93 -0.51 23.19 -1.62
C SER A 93 -1.19 22.90 -0.29
N ARG A 94 -2.20 23.71 0.07
CA ARG A 94 -3.07 23.46 1.23
C ARG A 94 -3.81 22.12 1.16
N ARG A 95 -4.01 21.57 -0.05
CA ARG A 95 -4.66 20.27 -0.29
C ARG A 95 -3.66 19.14 -0.58
N GLY A 96 -2.36 19.42 -0.52
CA GLY A 96 -1.31 18.46 -0.83
C GLY A 96 -1.19 17.37 0.24
N SER A 97 -0.96 16.13 -0.19
CA SER A 97 -0.63 15.03 0.71
C SER A 97 0.48 14.18 0.11
N LEU A 98 1.49 13.86 0.92
CA LEU A 98 2.59 12.98 0.52
C LEU A 98 2.08 11.59 0.13
N GLU A 99 1.05 11.09 0.81
CA GLU A 99 0.42 9.80 0.48
C GLU A 99 -0.16 9.80 -0.93
N TRP A 100 -0.88 10.87 -1.29
CA TRP A 100 -1.42 11.05 -2.64
C TRP A 100 -0.34 11.32 -3.69
N ALA A 101 0.74 12.03 -3.34
CA ALA A 101 1.87 12.22 -4.24
C ALA A 101 2.54 10.89 -4.59
N ILE A 102 2.75 9.98 -3.62
CA ILE A 102 3.32 8.65 -3.88
C ILE A 102 2.36 7.82 -4.76
N THR A 103 1.07 7.83 -4.45
CA THR A 103 0.06 7.11 -5.25
C THR A 103 -0.05 7.65 -6.67
N LEU A 104 -0.11 8.97 -6.86
CA LEU A 104 -0.16 9.60 -8.19
C LEU A 104 1.14 9.38 -8.96
N PHE A 105 2.30 9.44 -8.32
CA PHE A 105 3.57 9.10 -8.96
C PHE A 105 3.51 7.66 -9.48
N SER A 106 3.11 6.72 -8.64
CA SER A 106 2.97 5.31 -9.00
C SER A 106 2.01 5.08 -10.17
N LEU A 107 0.85 5.74 -10.14
CA LEU A 107 -0.17 5.66 -11.19
C LEU A 107 0.26 6.28 -12.51
N SER A 108 1.04 7.36 -12.49
CA SER A 108 1.36 8.12 -13.70
C SER A 108 2.60 7.57 -14.42
N THR A 109 3.51 6.92 -13.67
CA THR A 109 4.87 6.63 -14.14
C THR A 109 5.22 5.17 -14.25
N LEU A 110 4.47 4.26 -13.63
CA LEU A 110 4.88 2.85 -13.49
C LEU A 110 3.95 1.91 -14.31
N PRO A 111 4.13 1.83 -15.64
CA PRO A 111 3.32 1.00 -16.52
C PRO A 111 3.56 -0.52 -16.36
N ASN A 112 2.61 -1.30 -16.86
CA ASN A 112 2.74 -2.73 -17.09
C ASN A 112 3.45 -3.02 -18.42
N THR A 113 4.72 -2.64 -18.50
CA THR A 113 5.53 -2.87 -19.70
C THR A 113 5.84 -4.35 -19.91
N LEU A 114 5.95 -5.13 -18.83
CA LEU A 114 6.32 -6.54 -18.90
C LEU A 114 5.26 -7.41 -19.57
N VAL A 115 4.01 -7.29 -19.12
CA VAL A 115 2.93 -8.18 -19.57
C VAL A 115 2.33 -7.69 -20.87
N MET A 116 1.99 -6.39 -20.94
CA MET A 116 1.28 -5.85 -22.10
C MET A 116 2.22 -5.06 -23.00
N GLY A 117 3.14 -4.27 -22.44
CA GLY A 117 4.01 -3.41 -23.23
C GLY A 117 4.87 -4.16 -24.25
N ILE A 118 5.57 -5.20 -23.84
CA ILE A 118 6.46 -5.96 -24.74
C ILE A 118 5.66 -6.60 -25.91
N PRO A 119 4.60 -7.41 -25.68
CA PRO A 119 3.82 -7.97 -26.79
C PRO A 119 3.19 -6.92 -27.69
N LEU A 120 2.66 -5.84 -27.11
CA LEU A 120 1.96 -4.78 -27.85
C LEU A 120 2.91 -3.95 -28.71
N LEU A 121 4.08 -3.55 -28.17
CA LEU A 121 5.02 -2.77 -28.96
C LEU A 121 5.75 -3.62 -30.01
N LYS A 122 6.00 -4.90 -29.71
CA LYS A 122 6.54 -5.85 -30.68
C LYS A 122 5.63 -5.95 -31.91
N SER A 123 4.33 -6.07 -31.69
CA SER A 123 3.38 -6.16 -32.79
C SER A 123 3.18 -4.84 -33.55
N MET A 124 3.28 -3.69 -32.87
CA MET A 124 3.07 -2.38 -33.48
C MET A 124 4.29 -1.80 -34.22
N TYR A 125 5.51 -2.14 -33.78
CA TYR A 125 6.76 -1.53 -34.25
C TYR A 125 7.84 -2.53 -34.67
N GLY A 126 7.56 -3.84 -34.56
CA GLY A 126 8.48 -4.91 -34.93
C GLY A 126 9.47 -5.30 -33.83
N ASP A 127 10.16 -6.43 -34.07
CA ASP A 127 11.06 -7.08 -33.11
C ASP A 127 12.23 -6.19 -32.66
N ASP A 128 12.69 -5.28 -33.51
CA ASP A 128 13.79 -4.37 -33.23
C ASP A 128 13.53 -3.42 -32.04
N LYS A 129 12.27 -3.27 -31.61
CA LYS A 129 11.86 -2.36 -30.52
C LYS A 129 11.57 -3.06 -29.20
N GLU A 130 11.52 -4.40 -29.20
CA GLU A 130 11.37 -5.20 -27.98
C GLU A 130 12.51 -4.91 -26.98
N GLY A 131 13.74 -4.79 -27.48
CA GLY A 131 14.92 -4.50 -26.66
C GLY A 131 14.82 -3.18 -25.89
N LEU A 132 14.21 -2.15 -26.48
CA LEU A 132 14.01 -0.85 -25.81
C LEU A 132 13.05 -0.97 -24.62
N MET A 133 12.00 -1.79 -24.74
CA MET A 133 11.05 -1.99 -23.65
C MET A 133 11.68 -2.74 -22.49
N ILE A 134 12.49 -3.76 -22.79
CA ILE A 134 13.25 -4.49 -21.76
C ILE A 134 14.23 -3.54 -21.05
N GLN A 135 14.88 -2.63 -21.79
CA GLN A 135 15.75 -1.59 -21.21
C GLN A 135 15.01 -0.68 -20.22
N VAL A 136 13.83 -0.18 -20.59
CA VAL A 136 13.00 0.64 -19.68
C VAL A 136 12.60 -0.15 -18.44
N VAL A 137 12.16 -1.40 -18.59
CA VAL A 137 11.77 -2.26 -17.44
C VAL A 137 12.95 -2.48 -16.49
N VAL A 138 14.17 -2.61 -17.01
CA VAL A 138 15.35 -2.79 -16.16
C VAL A 138 15.63 -1.52 -15.35
N LEU A 139 15.62 -0.34 -15.98
CA LEU A 139 15.76 0.92 -15.24
C LEU A 139 14.61 1.14 -14.25
N GLN A 140 13.41 0.72 -14.61
CA GLN A 140 12.24 0.71 -13.74
C GLN A 140 12.48 -0.09 -12.47
N CYS A 141 13.01 -1.31 -12.59
CA CYS A 141 13.34 -2.15 -11.44
C CYS A 141 14.46 -1.56 -10.58
N ILE A 142 15.53 -1.07 -11.20
CA ILE A 142 16.73 -0.60 -10.48
C ILE A 142 16.48 0.75 -9.80
N ILE A 143 15.95 1.72 -10.54
CA ILE A 143 15.84 3.11 -10.08
C ILE A 143 14.46 3.36 -9.50
N TRP A 144 13.41 3.14 -10.30
CA TRP A 144 12.08 3.66 -9.99
C TRP A 144 11.34 2.85 -8.91
N TYR A 145 11.49 1.53 -8.88
CA TYR A 145 10.96 0.72 -7.79
C TYR A 145 11.74 0.91 -6.49
N THR A 146 13.07 1.04 -6.55
CA THR A 146 13.88 1.39 -5.36
C THR A 146 13.46 2.75 -4.80
N LEU A 147 13.24 3.75 -5.66
CA LEU A 147 12.72 5.06 -5.27
C LEU A 147 11.32 4.95 -4.66
N LEU A 148 10.42 4.16 -5.26
CA LEU A 148 9.07 3.96 -4.74
C LEU A 148 9.11 3.32 -3.34
N LEU A 149 9.94 2.29 -3.14
CA LEU A 149 10.16 1.65 -1.85
C LEU A 149 10.75 2.63 -0.83
N PHE A 150 11.70 3.47 -1.25
CA PHE A 150 12.23 4.56 -0.43
C PHE A 150 11.12 5.51 0.03
N LEU A 151 10.22 5.93 -0.88
CA LEU A 151 9.10 6.82 -0.56
C LEU A 151 8.10 6.16 0.41
N PHE A 152 7.82 4.86 0.26
CA PHE A 152 6.98 4.12 1.19
C PHE A 152 7.61 4.02 2.60
N GLU A 153 8.90 3.67 2.68
CA GLU A 153 9.61 3.59 3.95
C GLU A 153 9.75 4.97 4.61
N TYR A 154 9.95 6.02 3.80
CA TYR A 154 9.96 7.40 4.26
C TYR A 154 8.62 7.81 4.86
N ARG A 155 7.50 7.47 4.21
CA ARG A 155 6.15 7.67 4.77
C ARG A 155 6.01 6.97 6.12
N GLU A 156 6.36 5.68 6.21
CA GLU A 156 6.27 4.94 7.47
C GLU A 156 7.11 5.57 8.59
N ALA A 157 8.36 5.91 8.29
CA ALA A 157 9.28 6.50 9.27
C ALA A 157 8.76 7.85 9.77
N ARG A 158 8.22 8.68 8.87
CA ARG A 158 7.58 9.96 9.23
C ARG A 158 6.36 9.76 10.12
N LEU A 159 5.48 8.83 9.77
CA LEU A 159 4.29 8.54 10.56
C LEU A 159 4.64 8.03 11.97
N LYS A 160 5.67 7.19 12.10
CA LYS A 160 6.15 6.71 13.40
C LYS A 160 6.66 7.84 14.29
N ILE A 161 7.43 8.77 13.73
CA ILE A 161 7.95 9.92 14.47
C ILE A 161 6.82 10.86 14.90
N LEU A 162 5.89 11.16 14.00
CA LEU A 162 4.74 12.01 14.33
C LEU A 162 3.88 11.41 15.45
N LYS A 163 3.70 10.08 15.45
CA LYS A 163 3.02 9.36 16.55
C LYS A 163 3.79 9.47 17.87
N SER A 164 5.11 9.32 17.84
CA SER A 164 5.97 9.47 19.02
C SER A 164 5.81 10.87 19.65
N PHE A 165 5.84 11.93 18.83
CA PHE A 165 5.64 13.31 19.32
C PHE A 165 4.26 13.55 19.92
N LYS A 166 3.19 13.03 19.29
CA LYS A 166 1.83 13.13 19.83
C LYS A 166 1.70 12.39 21.17
N GLY A 167 2.32 11.21 21.30
CA GLY A 167 2.34 10.45 22.56
C GLY A 167 3.10 11.15 23.70
N SER A 168 4.19 11.87 23.38
CA SER A 168 4.94 12.68 24.36
C SER A 168 4.23 13.98 24.78
N SER A 169 3.36 14.52 23.91
CA SER A 169 2.58 15.75 24.22
C SER A 169 1.28 15.46 24.98
N SER A 170 0.70 14.26 24.84
CA SER A 170 -0.43 13.82 25.69
C SER A 170 -0.01 13.37 27.09
N SER A 171 1.28 13.07 27.31
CA SER A 171 1.82 12.69 28.62
C SER A 171 2.34 13.87 29.45
N SER A 172 2.35 15.09 28.89
CA SER A 172 2.82 16.32 29.57
C SER A 172 1.68 17.22 30.10
N SER A 173 0.42 16.80 30.02
CA SER A 173 -0.75 17.57 30.50
C SER A 173 -1.20 17.28 31.93
N PHE A 174 -0.45 16.47 32.70
CA PHE A 174 -0.73 16.19 34.12
C PHE A 174 0.46 16.57 34.99
N SER A 175 0.69 17.88 35.19
CA SER A 175 1.32 18.35 36.44
C SER A 175 1.02 19.82 36.73
N ASN A 176 0.66 20.05 37.99
CA ASN A 176 0.67 21.28 38.79
C ASN A 176 -0.52 22.25 38.74
N SER A 177 -1.35 22.18 39.79
CA SER A 177 -1.82 23.30 40.63
C SER A 177 -2.54 22.70 41.85
N GLU A 178 -2.45 23.13 43.10
CA GLU A 178 -1.55 23.99 43.87
C GLU A 178 -1.79 23.63 45.35
N ARG A 179 -0.85 24.05 46.19
CA ARG A 179 -0.80 23.82 47.63
C ARG A 179 -1.60 24.92 48.34
N SER A 180 -2.54 24.59 49.22
CA SER A 180 -2.99 25.51 50.26
C SER A 180 -3.18 24.80 51.60
N LYS A 181 -2.61 25.42 52.64
CA LYS A 181 -2.55 24.99 54.04
C LYS A 181 -3.86 25.29 54.76
N GLY A 182 -4.28 24.39 55.65
CA GLY A 182 -5.28 24.65 56.69
C GLY A 182 -5.32 23.51 57.71
N SER A 183 -5.01 23.81 58.96
CA SER A 183 -4.89 22.90 60.11
C SER A 183 -6.21 22.83 60.89
N PHE A 184 -6.68 21.64 61.29
CA PHE A 184 -7.29 21.43 62.61
C PHE A 184 -7.42 19.94 62.98
N LYS A 185 -7.18 19.63 64.27
CA LYS A 185 -7.29 18.32 64.94
C LYS A 185 -8.74 17.99 65.31
N GLY A 186 -9.06 16.70 65.43
CA GLY A 186 -10.20 16.24 66.24
C GLY A 186 -10.57 14.77 66.02
N ALA A 187 -10.33 13.93 67.01
CA ALA A 187 -10.85 12.57 67.13
C ALA A 187 -12.34 12.59 67.51
N GLY A 188 -13.10 11.55 67.16
CA GLY A 188 -14.47 11.36 67.65
C GLY A 188 -15.23 10.28 66.89
N GLU A 189 -15.80 9.35 67.63
CA GLU A 189 -16.42 8.10 67.22
C GLU A 189 -17.85 8.24 66.65
N ALA A 190 -18.24 7.20 65.90
CA ALA A 190 -19.52 6.48 65.91
C ALA A 190 -20.87 7.15 65.52
N LEU A 191 -21.51 6.46 64.55
CA LEU A 191 -22.93 6.06 64.46
C LEU A 191 -24.02 7.10 64.17
N GLY A 192 -24.86 6.79 63.15
CA GLY A 192 -26.28 7.19 63.17
C GLY A 192 -26.92 7.63 61.84
N SER A 193 -27.44 6.66 61.09
CA SER A 193 -28.74 6.62 60.38
C SER A 193 -29.23 7.74 59.43
N CYS A 194 -29.86 7.25 58.35
CA CYS A 194 -30.94 7.82 57.52
C CYS A 194 -30.60 8.67 56.28
N GLY A 195 -30.84 8.08 55.10
CA GLY A 195 -31.74 8.66 54.11
C GLY A 195 -31.13 9.24 52.82
N GLY A 196 -31.51 8.64 51.69
CA GLY A 196 -31.78 9.39 50.45
C GLY A 196 -30.67 9.47 49.38
N ASN A 197 -30.93 8.75 48.28
CA ASN A 197 -30.64 9.05 46.86
C ASN A 197 -29.29 9.64 46.37
N ALA A 198 -28.92 9.06 45.23
CA ALA A 198 -28.20 9.64 44.08
C ALA A 198 -26.66 9.62 44.09
N ASP A 199 -26.16 9.03 43.00
CA ASP A 199 -24.90 9.31 42.29
C ASP A 199 -23.59 8.94 42.98
N GLU A 200 -23.28 7.64 42.98
CA GLU A 200 -21.93 7.15 43.24
C GLU A 200 -21.04 7.35 41.99
N VAL A 201 -20.41 8.52 41.92
CA VAL A 201 -19.38 8.85 40.92
C VAL A 201 -18.09 8.10 41.26
N VAL A 202 -17.80 7.01 40.53
CA VAL A 202 -16.52 6.29 40.65
C VAL A 202 -15.47 6.95 39.77
N ASN A 203 -14.54 7.70 40.40
CA ASN A 203 -13.33 8.20 39.76
C ASN A 203 -12.35 7.05 39.47
N VAL A 204 -11.95 6.88 38.21
CA VAL A 204 -10.93 5.90 37.81
C VAL A 204 -9.68 6.63 37.33
N ILE A 205 -8.62 6.56 38.15
CA ILE A 205 -7.26 6.97 37.79
C ILE A 205 -6.59 5.78 37.08
N VAL A 206 -6.10 5.95 35.86
CA VAL A 206 -5.39 4.88 35.12
C VAL A 206 -3.93 5.27 34.93
N SER A 207 -3.05 4.52 35.59
CA SER A 207 -1.60 4.53 35.38
C SER A 207 -1.21 3.40 34.40
N THR A 208 -0.40 3.70 33.39
CA THR A 208 0.11 2.69 32.43
C THR A 208 1.41 2.05 32.93
N PRO A 209 1.61 0.72 32.84
CA PRO A 209 2.93 0.13 32.85
C PRO A 209 3.46 -0.15 31.44
N THR A 210 4.76 0.01 31.34
CA THR A 210 5.62 -0.12 30.16
C THR A 210 5.96 -1.59 29.89
N SER A 211 6.25 -1.88 28.62
CA SER A 211 7.13 -2.96 28.11
C SER A 211 6.48 -4.18 27.44
N GLN A 212 7.28 -4.71 26.51
CA GLN A 212 6.99 -5.57 25.38
C GLN A 212 6.76 -7.04 25.75
N GLU A 213 6.16 -7.73 24.76
CA GLU A 213 6.13 -9.18 24.50
C GLU A 213 4.84 -9.94 24.83
N ILE A 214 4.55 -10.89 23.94
CA ILE A 214 3.47 -11.90 23.91
C ILE A 214 2.26 -11.53 23.04
N THR A 215 2.41 -11.82 21.76
CA THR A 215 1.34 -12.22 20.83
C THR A 215 1.25 -13.73 20.86
N GLU A 216 0.09 -14.31 21.19
CA GLU A 216 -0.36 -15.60 20.67
C GLU A 216 -1.83 -15.87 21.02
N ASN A 217 -2.60 -16.28 19.98
CA ASN A 217 -3.86 -17.03 20.00
C ASN A 217 -5.15 -16.36 20.53
N VAL A 218 -6.19 -16.33 19.69
CA VAL A 218 -7.37 -17.23 19.78
C VAL A 218 -8.52 -16.73 18.87
N SER A 219 -9.08 -17.71 18.15
CA SER A 219 -10.16 -17.68 17.18
C SER A 219 -11.57 -17.42 17.74
N THR A 220 -12.46 -16.97 16.84
CA THR A 220 -13.90 -17.32 16.67
C THR A 220 -14.92 -17.21 17.81
N LYS A 221 -16.05 -16.58 17.44
CA LYS A 221 -17.37 -16.58 18.08
C LYS A 221 -17.84 -17.98 18.48
N VAL A 222 -17.85 -18.29 19.78
CA VAL A 222 -18.72 -19.29 20.43
C VAL A 222 -19.11 -18.69 21.78
N ALA A 223 -20.36 -18.90 22.23
CA ALA A 223 -20.78 -18.53 23.57
C ALA A 223 -19.88 -19.22 24.63
N PRO A 224 -19.51 -18.53 25.74
CA PRO A 224 -18.65 -19.12 26.76
C PRO A 224 -19.36 -20.26 27.52
N ASP A 225 -18.56 -21.20 28.03
CA ASP A 225 -18.99 -22.43 28.70
C ASP A 225 -19.86 -22.13 29.95
N PRO A 226 -21.07 -22.70 30.10
CA PRO A 226 -22.00 -22.41 31.21
C PRO A 226 -21.51 -22.80 32.60
N GLN A 227 -20.40 -23.56 32.72
CA GLN A 227 -19.77 -23.82 34.02
C GLN A 227 -18.93 -22.65 34.55
N GLN A 228 -18.57 -21.68 33.70
CA GLN A 228 -17.65 -20.57 34.04
C GLN A 228 -18.32 -19.21 34.25
N PHE A 229 -19.53 -19.01 33.68
CA PHE A 229 -20.24 -17.73 33.73
C PHE A 229 -21.74 -17.91 34.02
N ARG A 230 -22.27 -17.15 34.97
CA ARG A 230 -23.73 -17.03 35.19
C ARG A 230 -24.27 -15.76 34.54
N SER A 231 -25.40 -15.88 33.82
CA SER A 231 -26.18 -14.73 33.33
C SER A 231 -26.92 -14.09 34.51
N MET A 232 -26.74 -12.79 34.74
CA MET A 232 -27.35 -12.16 35.92
C MET A 232 -28.53 -11.23 35.64
N VAL A 233 -28.65 -10.62 34.45
CA VAL A 233 -29.83 -9.82 34.10
C VAL A 233 -30.00 -9.81 32.58
N ALA A 234 -31.22 -10.09 32.12
CA ALA A 234 -31.67 -9.76 30.77
C ALA A 234 -32.57 -8.53 30.88
N ALA A 235 -32.11 -7.39 30.38
CA ALA A 235 -32.98 -6.22 30.22
C ALA A 235 -33.45 -6.19 28.77
N ALA A 236 -34.76 -6.18 28.57
CA ALA A 236 -35.40 -5.86 27.31
C ALA A 236 -35.82 -4.39 27.36
N VAL A 237 -35.39 -3.59 26.40
CA VAL A 237 -35.90 -2.24 26.19
C VAL A 237 -36.78 -2.30 24.95
N ASP A 238 -38.07 -2.03 25.13
CA ASP A 238 -39.05 -2.02 24.05
C ASP A 238 -39.15 -0.60 23.47
N GLY A 239 -38.95 -0.48 22.17
CA GLY A 239 -38.92 0.78 21.45
C GLY A 239 -38.79 0.56 19.95
N ASP A 240 -39.93 0.65 19.26
CA ASP A 240 -40.16 0.55 17.81
C ASP A 240 -39.20 -0.37 17.03
N ASP A 241 -39.67 -1.62 16.87
CA ASP A 241 -39.29 -2.65 15.90
C ASP A 241 -37.87 -3.23 15.91
N LYS A 242 -37.09 -3.08 16.99
CA LYS A 242 -35.92 -3.95 17.26
C LYS A 242 -35.70 -4.21 18.75
N GLU A 243 -36.03 -5.42 19.21
CA GLU A 243 -35.61 -5.90 20.55
C GLU A 243 -34.09 -6.10 20.59
N VAL A 244 -33.43 -5.42 21.54
CA VAL A 244 -32.00 -5.59 21.82
C VAL A 244 -31.85 -6.23 23.19
N HIS A 245 -31.39 -7.47 23.24
CA HIS A 245 -31.09 -8.15 24.49
C HIS A 245 -29.65 -7.88 24.93
N LEU A 246 -29.51 -7.24 26.09
CA LEU A 246 -28.22 -7.04 26.73
C LEU A 246 -27.99 -8.18 27.75
N PHE A 247 -26.93 -8.96 27.54
CA PHE A 247 -26.52 -10.01 28.48
C PHE A 247 -25.20 -9.64 29.16
N ILE A 248 -25.23 -9.54 30.48
CA ILE A 248 -24.04 -9.31 31.31
C ILE A 248 -23.70 -10.63 32.02
N TRP A 249 -22.46 -11.07 31.85
CA TRP A 249 -21.92 -12.33 32.39
C TRP A 249 -20.88 -12.04 33.48
N ARG A 250 -20.90 -12.82 34.57
CA ARG A 250 -19.94 -12.69 35.69
C ARG A 250 -19.19 -14.01 35.93
N CYS A 251 -17.88 -13.97 36.20
CA CYS A 251 -17.09 -15.15 36.58
C CYS A 251 -17.57 -15.72 37.92
N VAL A 252 -17.62 -17.04 38.03
CA VAL A 252 -17.99 -17.78 39.25
C VAL A 252 -16.90 -17.70 40.35
N CYS A 253 -15.73 -17.13 40.05
CA CYS A 253 -14.54 -17.17 40.88
C CYS A 253 -14.40 -16.03 41.93
N CYS A 254 -15.36 -15.12 42.08
CA CYS A 254 -15.21 -13.92 42.91
C CYS A 254 -16.17 -13.88 44.12
N THR A 255 -15.66 -14.20 45.32
CA THR A 255 -16.40 -14.09 46.60
C THR A 255 -15.79 -13.08 47.57
N SER A 256 -15.04 -12.07 47.10
CA SER A 256 -14.62 -10.93 47.92
C SER A 256 -14.49 -9.66 47.08
N GLN A 257 -14.62 -8.49 47.73
CA GLN A 257 -14.53 -7.16 47.11
C GLN A 257 -13.14 -6.94 46.49
N GLY A 258 -13.05 -7.14 45.18
CA GLY A 258 -11.86 -6.92 44.36
C GLY A 258 -12.17 -7.06 42.87
N PHE A 259 -11.50 -6.25 42.04
CA PHE A 259 -11.68 -6.15 40.59
C PHE A 259 -11.21 -7.41 39.85
N CYS A 260 -11.97 -7.86 38.84
CA CYS A 260 -11.63 -8.99 37.98
C CYS A 260 -11.27 -8.48 36.56
N GLU A 261 -10.08 -8.81 36.07
CA GLU A 261 -9.37 -8.14 34.96
C GLU A 261 -9.85 -8.45 33.53
N GLN A 262 -10.98 -9.15 33.34
CA GLN A 262 -11.37 -9.69 32.02
C GLN A 262 -12.65 -9.12 31.39
N SER A 263 -13.36 -8.18 32.03
CA SER A 263 -14.68 -7.71 31.53
C SER A 263 -14.67 -6.38 30.75
N VAL A 264 -13.53 -5.69 30.63
CA VAL A 264 -13.46 -4.34 30.02
C VAL A 264 -13.03 -4.34 28.53
N GLN A 265 -12.62 -5.47 27.96
CA GLN A 265 -12.03 -5.51 26.61
C GLN A 265 -13.03 -5.53 25.43
N VAL A 266 -14.33 -5.78 25.64
CA VAL A 266 -15.24 -6.05 24.51
C VAL A 266 -16.07 -4.83 24.05
N LEU A 267 -16.36 -3.85 24.90
CA LEU A 267 -17.24 -2.71 24.52
C LEU A 267 -16.52 -1.52 23.86
N ARG A 268 -15.19 -1.42 23.94
CA ARG A 268 -14.45 -0.26 23.37
C ARG A 268 -14.16 -0.38 21.86
N LYS A 269 -14.29 -1.58 21.29
CA LYS A 269 -13.83 -1.87 19.91
C LYS A 269 -14.89 -1.65 18.84
N GLU A 270 -16.19 -1.63 19.18
CA GLU A 270 -17.26 -1.41 18.19
C GLU A 270 -17.70 0.06 18.05
N GLU A 271 -17.68 0.87 19.12
CA GLU A 271 -18.09 2.28 19.03
C GLU A 271 -17.04 3.21 18.42
N SER A 272 -15.74 2.88 18.53
CA SER A 272 -14.65 3.66 17.95
C SER A 272 -14.51 3.48 16.43
N ILE A 273 -15.02 2.38 15.88
CA ILE A 273 -15.00 2.11 14.42
C ILE A 273 -16.17 2.82 13.72
N LYS A 274 -17.34 2.95 14.37
CA LYS A 274 -18.51 3.60 13.75
C LYS A 274 -18.53 5.13 13.89
N ARG A 275 -18.06 5.70 15.01
CA ARG A 275 -18.02 7.18 15.16
C ARG A 275 -16.79 7.85 14.52
N GLY A 276 -15.74 7.09 14.19
CA GLY A 276 -14.55 7.61 13.49
C GLY A 276 -14.69 7.75 11.97
N LEU A 277 -15.71 7.14 11.34
CA LEU A 277 -15.86 7.14 9.88
C LEU A 277 -16.79 8.22 9.32
N GLU A 278 -17.62 8.88 10.14
CA GLU A 278 -18.62 9.85 9.64
C GLU A 278 -18.46 11.29 10.14
N SER A 279 -17.52 11.62 11.04
CA SER A 279 -17.38 12.99 11.57
C SER A 279 -15.97 13.61 11.58
N GLU A 280 -15.02 13.09 10.80
CA GLU A 280 -13.68 13.70 10.65
C GLU A 280 -13.30 14.05 9.20
N LYS A 281 -14.30 14.22 8.32
CA LYS A 281 -14.10 15.04 7.12
C LYS A 281 -14.29 16.50 7.53
N THR A 282 -13.16 17.20 7.73
CA THR A 282 -12.84 18.56 7.19
C THR A 282 -11.85 19.33 8.08
N GLU A 283 -11.59 18.97 9.34
CA GLU A 283 -10.79 19.85 10.24
C GLU A 283 -9.43 19.30 10.74
N GLY A 284 -9.11 18.02 10.57
CA GLY A 284 -7.84 17.42 11.06
C GLY A 284 -6.61 17.62 10.17
N VAL A 285 -6.75 18.20 8.98
CA VAL A 285 -5.65 18.32 7.99
C VAL A 285 -4.74 19.51 8.28
N GLU A 286 -5.25 20.60 8.85
CA GLU A 286 -4.46 21.83 9.07
C GLU A 286 -3.35 21.67 10.12
N LYS A 287 -3.56 20.88 11.17
CA LYS A 287 -2.55 20.69 12.23
C LYS A 287 -1.43 19.72 11.86
N ASN A 288 -1.64 18.81 10.92
CA ASN A 288 -0.62 17.79 10.56
C ASN A 288 0.45 18.33 9.61
N THR A 289 0.18 19.40 8.86
CA THR A 289 1.13 20.00 7.91
C THR A 289 1.94 21.14 8.54
N ALA A 290 1.35 21.90 9.47
CA ALA A 290 2.04 22.99 10.17
C ALA A 290 3.09 22.52 11.20
N ALA A 291 2.94 21.32 11.80
CA ALA A 291 3.94 20.76 12.71
C ALA A 291 5.22 20.24 11.98
N VAL A 292 5.22 20.23 10.65
CA VAL A 292 6.30 19.65 9.82
C VAL A 292 7.34 20.69 9.40
N SER A 293 7.03 21.99 9.47
CA SER A 293 7.95 23.06 9.06
C SER A 293 9.16 23.25 10.00
N SER A 294 9.24 22.48 11.09
CA SER A 294 10.40 22.49 12.01
C SER A 294 10.95 21.09 12.29
N LEU A 295 10.97 20.17 11.32
CA LEU A 295 11.90 19.03 11.43
C LEU A 295 13.32 19.57 11.39
N SER A 296 13.99 19.59 12.54
CA SER A 296 15.43 19.86 12.61
C SER A 296 16.16 18.96 11.62
N SER A 297 17.19 19.50 10.95
CA SER A 297 18.05 18.76 10.01
C SER A 297 18.52 17.41 10.59
N VAL A 298 18.74 17.36 11.91
CA VAL A 298 19.12 16.15 12.65
C VAL A 298 18.02 15.08 12.63
N MET A 299 16.74 15.45 12.75
CA MET A 299 15.62 14.51 12.67
C MET A 299 15.45 13.96 11.25
N LEU A 300 15.64 14.82 10.23
CA LEU A 300 15.58 14.39 8.83
C LEU A 300 16.71 13.42 8.50
N LEU A 301 17.93 13.68 8.95
CA LEU A 301 19.06 12.76 8.85
C LEU A 301 18.80 11.43 9.56
N ARG A 302 18.17 11.44 10.74
CA ARG A 302 17.77 10.21 11.44
C ARG A 302 16.75 9.40 10.63
N ILE A 303 15.71 10.06 10.10
CA ILE A 303 14.73 9.42 9.22
C ILE A 303 15.42 8.79 8.02
N LEU A 304 16.27 9.56 7.33
CA LEU A 304 16.94 9.11 6.13
C LEU A 304 17.86 7.93 6.42
N LYS A 305 18.57 7.93 7.55
CA LYS A 305 19.41 6.81 7.98
C LYS A 305 18.59 5.55 8.25
N THR A 306 17.45 5.66 8.95
CA THR A 306 16.56 4.52 9.22
C THR A 306 15.97 3.96 7.92
N VAL A 307 15.52 4.84 7.03
CA VAL A 307 14.94 4.46 5.72
C VAL A 307 15.99 3.77 4.85
N TRP A 308 17.20 4.33 4.76
CA TRP A 308 18.29 3.74 4.00
C TRP A 308 18.65 2.33 4.48
N LEU A 309 18.77 2.13 5.80
CA LEU A 309 19.09 0.82 6.36
C LEU A 309 18.00 -0.22 6.07
N LYS A 310 16.73 0.17 6.17
CA LYS A 310 15.61 -0.69 5.79
C LYS A 310 15.58 -1.00 4.29
N LEU A 311 15.88 0.00 3.45
CA LEU A 311 15.87 -0.14 2.00
C LEU A 311 16.97 -1.08 1.50
N VAL A 312 18.18 -1.00 2.06
CA VAL A 312 19.29 -1.92 1.73
C VAL A 312 18.96 -3.35 2.16
N ARG A 313 18.21 -3.52 3.26
CA ARG A 313 17.72 -4.82 3.72
C ARG A 313 16.49 -5.33 2.92
N ASN A 314 15.91 -4.52 2.04
CA ASN A 314 14.75 -4.91 1.24
C ASN A 314 15.16 -5.89 0.12
N PRO A 315 14.47 -7.04 -0.03
CA PRO A 315 14.72 -8.00 -1.10
C PRO A 315 14.75 -7.48 -2.51
N ASN A 316 13.88 -6.53 -2.84
CA ASN A 316 13.84 -5.94 -4.17
C ASN A 316 15.11 -5.14 -4.48
N SER A 317 15.67 -4.45 -3.47
CA SER A 317 16.89 -3.65 -3.63
C SER A 317 18.11 -4.52 -3.91
N TYR A 318 18.38 -5.53 -3.07
CA TYR A 318 19.56 -6.37 -3.28
C TYR A 318 19.40 -7.27 -4.51
N ALA A 319 18.19 -7.74 -4.84
CA ALA A 319 17.99 -8.54 -6.05
C ALA A 319 18.29 -7.74 -7.32
N SER A 320 17.92 -6.46 -7.32
CA SER A 320 18.24 -5.54 -8.44
C SER A 320 19.74 -5.28 -8.55
N LEU A 321 20.43 -5.11 -7.41
CA LEU A 321 21.90 -4.96 -7.38
C LEU A 321 22.64 -6.21 -7.82
N ILE A 322 22.20 -7.40 -7.38
CA ILE A 322 22.77 -8.68 -7.79
C ILE A 322 22.55 -8.90 -9.28
N GLY A 323 21.33 -8.67 -9.77
CA GLY A 323 21.00 -8.77 -11.19
C GLY A 323 21.86 -7.83 -12.05
N LEU A 324 22.03 -6.57 -11.62
CA LEU A 324 22.84 -5.59 -12.34
C LEU A 324 24.34 -5.95 -12.31
N SER A 325 24.85 -6.35 -11.15
CA SER A 325 26.24 -6.80 -11.01
C SER A 325 26.50 -8.01 -11.91
N TRP A 326 25.57 -8.96 -11.94
CA TRP A 326 25.64 -10.11 -12.83
C TRP A 326 25.65 -9.69 -14.30
N ALA A 327 24.75 -8.81 -14.71
CA ALA A 327 24.67 -8.32 -16.09
C ALA A 327 25.97 -7.62 -16.53
N LEU A 328 26.56 -6.80 -15.67
CA LEU A 328 27.84 -6.12 -15.93
C LEU A 328 28.99 -7.12 -16.07
N VAL A 329 29.09 -8.11 -15.18
CA VAL A 329 30.14 -9.14 -15.21
C VAL A 329 29.98 -10.05 -16.42
N SER A 330 28.77 -10.53 -16.67
CA SER A 330 28.45 -11.42 -17.80
C SER A 330 28.74 -10.74 -19.15
N CYS A 331 28.37 -9.47 -19.32
CA CYS A 331 28.64 -8.73 -20.54
C CYS A 331 30.12 -8.36 -20.71
N ARG A 332 30.86 -8.13 -19.61
CA ARG A 332 32.28 -7.77 -19.66
C ARG A 332 33.19 -8.96 -19.94
N TYR A 333 32.89 -10.10 -19.32
CA TYR A 333 33.72 -11.30 -19.36
C TYR A 333 33.14 -12.44 -20.21
N GLY A 334 31.96 -12.26 -20.82
CA GLY A 334 31.30 -13.28 -21.65
C GLY A 334 30.85 -14.53 -20.87
N ILE A 335 30.71 -14.42 -19.54
CA ILE A 335 30.38 -15.56 -18.67
C ILE A 335 28.87 -15.83 -18.74
N MET A 336 28.48 -17.03 -19.15
CA MET A 336 27.10 -17.48 -19.10
C MET A 336 26.68 -17.80 -17.67
N LYS A 337 25.42 -17.49 -17.33
CA LYS A 337 24.84 -17.83 -16.03
C LYS A 337 24.78 -19.34 -15.83
N PRO A 338 25.20 -19.88 -14.67
CA PRO A 338 25.06 -21.30 -14.37
C PRO A 338 23.59 -21.73 -14.52
N GLN A 339 23.35 -22.82 -15.26
CA GLN A 339 21.99 -23.30 -15.54
C GLN A 339 21.17 -23.57 -14.28
N ILE A 340 21.83 -24.01 -13.19
CA ILE A 340 21.18 -24.22 -11.89
C ILE A 340 20.55 -22.92 -11.37
N VAL A 341 21.30 -21.81 -11.41
CA VAL A 341 20.81 -20.51 -10.97
C VAL A 341 19.76 -19.98 -11.95
N ASP A 342 19.94 -20.22 -13.25
CA ASP A 342 19.01 -19.73 -14.26
C ASP A 342 17.63 -20.38 -14.19
N ASN A 343 17.59 -21.71 -14.13
CA ASN A 343 16.35 -22.45 -14.01
C ASN A 343 15.65 -22.16 -12.68
N SER A 344 16.42 -22.05 -11.58
CA SER A 344 15.85 -21.72 -10.26
C SER A 344 15.17 -20.35 -10.23
N VAL A 345 15.83 -19.32 -10.77
CA VAL A 345 15.26 -17.97 -10.86
C VAL A 345 14.04 -17.97 -11.78
N THR A 346 14.15 -18.62 -12.94
CA THR A 346 13.09 -18.64 -13.98
C THR A 346 11.81 -19.33 -13.52
N ILE A 347 11.89 -20.40 -12.71
CA ILE A 347 10.71 -21.08 -12.17
C ILE A 347 9.91 -20.12 -11.29
N LEU A 348 10.60 -19.44 -10.36
CA LEU A 348 9.95 -18.62 -9.36
C LEU A 348 9.51 -17.25 -9.90
N SER A 349 10.24 -16.67 -10.85
CA SER A 349 9.86 -15.43 -11.53
C SER A 349 8.62 -15.61 -12.44
N LYS A 350 8.57 -16.69 -13.23
CA LYS A 350 7.41 -17.01 -14.09
C LYS A 350 6.16 -17.27 -13.25
N ALA A 351 6.31 -18.06 -12.17
CA ALA A 351 5.23 -18.22 -11.19
C ALA A 351 4.84 -16.87 -10.57
N GLY A 352 5.82 -16.01 -10.31
CA GLY A 352 5.65 -14.70 -9.70
C GLY A 352 4.72 -13.75 -10.42
N LEU A 353 4.78 -13.67 -11.76
CA LEU A 353 3.85 -12.87 -12.57
C LEU A 353 2.40 -13.33 -12.38
N GLY A 354 2.16 -14.64 -12.46
CA GLY A 354 0.84 -15.23 -12.26
C GLY A 354 0.33 -15.04 -10.83
N MET A 355 1.20 -15.24 -9.84
CA MET A 355 0.87 -15.05 -8.42
C MET A 355 0.60 -13.58 -8.07
N ALA A 356 1.24 -12.62 -8.72
CA ALA A 356 0.95 -11.20 -8.54
C ALA A 356 -0.46 -10.85 -9.04
N MET A 357 -0.87 -11.39 -10.19
CA MET A 357 -2.25 -11.26 -10.69
C MET A 357 -3.27 -12.02 -9.83
N PHE A 358 -2.88 -13.18 -9.33
CA PHE A 358 -3.69 -13.93 -8.36
C PHE A 358 -3.90 -13.10 -7.09
N SER A 359 -2.84 -12.52 -6.51
CA SER A 359 -2.91 -11.62 -5.35
C SER A 359 -3.84 -10.43 -5.58
N LEU A 360 -3.80 -9.83 -6.78
CA LEU A 360 -4.71 -8.76 -7.18
C LEU A 360 -6.18 -9.23 -7.18
N GLY A 361 -6.47 -10.41 -7.73
CA GLY A 361 -7.81 -10.98 -7.72
C GLY A 361 -8.33 -11.32 -6.31
N LEU A 362 -7.45 -11.85 -5.44
CA LEU A 362 -7.77 -12.07 -4.02
C LEU A 362 -8.11 -10.75 -3.33
N PHE A 363 -7.31 -9.70 -3.54
CA PHE A 363 -7.57 -8.39 -2.95
C PHE A 363 -8.93 -7.86 -3.39
N MET A 364 -9.27 -7.98 -4.67
CA MET A 364 -10.54 -7.52 -5.21
C MET A 364 -11.73 -8.26 -4.60
N ALA A 365 -11.62 -9.57 -4.36
CA ALA A 365 -12.69 -10.34 -3.74
C ALA A 365 -12.95 -9.98 -2.28
N LEU A 366 -11.92 -9.51 -1.56
CA LEU A 366 -12.04 -9.02 -0.19
C LEU A 366 -12.70 -7.64 -0.10
N GLN A 367 -12.76 -6.88 -1.21
CA GLN A 367 -13.41 -5.58 -1.21
C GLN A 367 -14.93 -5.73 -1.36
N PRO A 368 -15.73 -4.86 -0.70
CA PRO A 368 -17.19 -4.91 -0.78
C PRO A 368 -17.72 -4.54 -2.17
N ARG A 369 -16.92 -3.81 -2.97
CA ARG A 369 -17.22 -3.43 -4.34
C ARG A 369 -16.00 -3.69 -5.22
N ILE A 370 -16.25 -4.06 -6.48
CA ILE A 370 -15.20 -4.27 -7.50
C ILE A 370 -14.40 -2.97 -7.71
N ILE A 371 -15.06 -1.81 -7.64
CA ILE A 371 -14.42 -0.49 -7.61
C ILE A 371 -14.29 -0.05 -6.14
N ALA A 372 -13.17 -0.39 -5.52
CA ALA A 372 -12.95 -0.14 -4.10
C ALA A 372 -12.81 1.35 -3.75
N CYS A 373 -12.23 2.17 -4.65
CA CYS A 373 -11.97 3.60 -4.39
C CYS A 373 -13.12 4.56 -4.83
N GLY A 374 -14.19 4.03 -5.42
CA GLY A 374 -15.29 4.81 -6.00
C GLY A 374 -14.97 5.47 -7.35
N ASN A 375 -16.02 5.90 -8.07
CA ASN A 375 -15.92 6.32 -9.48
C ASN A 375 -15.04 7.56 -9.69
N ARG A 376 -15.10 8.57 -8.80
CA ARG A 376 -14.34 9.81 -8.97
C ARG A 376 -12.83 9.57 -8.93
N MET A 377 -12.36 8.79 -7.96
CA MET A 377 -10.93 8.49 -7.80
C MET A 377 -10.42 7.57 -8.91
N ALA A 378 -11.26 6.63 -9.35
CA ALA A 378 -10.95 5.80 -10.53
C ALA A 378 -10.78 6.66 -11.79
N VAL A 379 -11.70 7.60 -12.05
CA VAL A 379 -11.59 8.53 -13.18
C VAL A 379 -10.32 9.36 -13.09
N TYR A 380 -10.00 9.96 -11.94
CA TYR A 380 -8.74 10.71 -11.78
C TYR A 380 -7.51 9.85 -12.01
N GLY A 381 -7.51 8.59 -11.55
CA GLY A 381 -6.43 7.65 -11.81
C GLY A 381 -6.27 7.34 -13.30
N MET A 382 -7.36 7.14 -14.03
CA MET A 382 -7.34 6.90 -15.48
C MET A 382 -6.87 8.15 -16.26
N LEU A 383 -7.31 9.35 -15.87
CA LEU A 383 -6.84 10.59 -16.48
C LEU A 383 -5.34 10.81 -16.21
N ALA A 384 -4.88 10.57 -14.97
CA ALA A 384 -3.47 10.66 -14.63
C ALA A 384 -2.63 9.66 -15.45
N ARG A 385 -3.12 8.43 -15.61
CA ARG A 385 -2.43 7.37 -16.34
C ARG A 385 -2.37 7.63 -17.84
N PHE A 386 -3.52 7.84 -18.48
CA PHE A 386 -3.63 7.84 -19.94
C PHE A 386 -3.52 9.22 -20.59
N LEU A 387 -3.62 10.32 -19.84
CA LEU A 387 -3.46 11.67 -20.38
C LEU A 387 -2.23 12.36 -19.79
N ALA A 388 -2.16 12.51 -18.46
CA ALA A 388 -1.08 13.26 -17.83
C ALA A 388 0.29 12.59 -18.01
N GLY A 389 0.38 11.26 -17.84
CA GLY A 389 1.60 10.49 -18.07
C GLY A 389 2.16 10.67 -19.50
N PRO A 390 1.39 10.35 -20.56
CA PRO A 390 1.81 10.56 -21.95
C PRO A 390 2.13 12.03 -22.28
N ALA A 391 1.38 12.99 -21.75
CA ALA A 391 1.64 14.41 -21.99
C ALA A 391 3.00 14.84 -21.42
N VAL A 392 3.31 14.46 -20.17
CA VAL A 392 4.62 14.78 -19.58
C VAL A 392 5.74 14.02 -20.29
N MET A 393 5.50 12.77 -20.69
CA MET A 393 6.47 12.01 -21.50
C MET A 393 6.75 12.71 -22.84
N ALA A 394 5.73 13.24 -23.52
CA ALA A 394 5.92 13.97 -24.78
C ALA A 394 6.80 15.20 -24.57
N VAL A 395 6.51 16.02 -23.54
CA VAL A 395 7.31 17.21 -23.20
C VAL A 395 8.75 16.83 -22.85
N ALA A 396 8.95 15.81 -22.02
CA ALA A 396 10.28 15.33 -21.65
C ALA A 396 11.06 14.79 -22.86
N SER A 397 10.40 14.02 -23.71
CA SER A 397 11.01 13.42 -24.91
C SER A 397 11.45 14.49 -25.91
N ILE A 398 10.62 15.52 -26.12
CA ILE A 398 10.98 16.68 -26.96
C ILE A 398 12.15 17.44 -26.33
N GLY A 399 12.13 17.66 -25.01
CA GLY A 399 13.18 18.37 -24.28
C GLY A 399 14.55 17.65 -24.31
N VAL A 400 14.55 16.32 -24.30
CA VAL A 400 15.77 15.50 -24.45
C VAL A 400 16.22 15.39 -25.91
N GLY A 401 15.37 15.74 -26.87
CA GLY A 401 15.70 15.75 -28.30
C GLY A 401 15.33 14.47 -29.06
N LEU A 402 14.43 13.62 -28.51
CA LEU A 402 13.89 12.48 -29.25
C LEU A 402 13.07 12.97 -30.45
N ARG A 403 13.30 12.34 -31.61
CA ARG A 403 12.58 12.64 -32.86
C ARG A 403 12.08 11.36 -33.53
N GLY A 404 11.11 11.53 -34.43
CA GLY A 404 10.59 10.45 -35.27
C GLY A 404 9.99 9.31 -34.46
N THR A 405 10.31 8.06 -34.83
CA THR A 405 9.70 6.85 -34.24
C THR A 405 10.00 6.69 -32.75
N MET A 406 11.18 7.12 -32.26
CA MET A 406 11.52 6.98 -30.84
C MET A 406 10.64 7.86 -29.93
N LEU A 407 10.24 9.04 -30.42
CA LEU A 407 9.30 9.92 -29.72
C LEU A 407 7.89 9.29 -29.67
N LYS A 408 7.43 8.71 -30.79
CA LYS A 408 6.13 8.03 -30.84
C LYS A 408 6.10 6.84 -29.87
N LEU A 409 7.18 6.06 -29.86
CA LEU A 409 7.39 4.92 -28.98
C LEU A 409 7.37 5.32 -27.49
N SER A 410 8.04 6.41 -27.09
CA SER A 410 8.07 6.84 -25.69
C SER A 410 6.67 7.25 -25.21
N ILE A 411 5.92 7.98 -26.03
CA ILE A 411 4.55 8.40 -25.71
C ILE A 411 3.61 7.18 -25.60
N VAL A 412 3.70 6.24 -26.54
CA VAL A 412 2.91 4.98 -26.52
C VAL A 412 3.27 4.13 -25.30
N GLN A 413 4.55 3.99 -24.98
CA GLN A 413 5.00 3.31 -23.75
C GLN A 413 4.44 3.99 -22.50
N ALA A 414 4.43 5.34 -22.47
CA ALA A 414 3.81 6.08 -21.39
C ALA A 414 2.29 5.95 -21.35
N ALA A 415 1.61 5.43 -22.38
CA ALA A 415 0.16 5.19 -22.38
C ALA A 415 -0.24 3.74 -22.02
N LEU A 416 0.71 2.85 -21.73
CA LEU A 416 0.45 1.47 -21.31
C LEU A 416 -0.40 1.37 -20.03
N PRO A 417 -1.04 0.24 -19.68
CA PRO A 417 -1.81 0.16 -18.43
C PRO A 417 -0.92 0.21 -17.18
N GLN A 418 -1.52 0.34 -15.99
CA GLN A 418 -0.80 0.38 -14.71
C GLN A 418 -0.08 -0.96 -14.40
N GLY A 419 1.15 -0.88 -13.88
CA GLY A 419 1.94 -2.04 -13.47
C GLY A 419 1.37 -2.77 -12.23
N ILE A 420 1.53 -4.09 -12.22
CA ILE A 420 1.07 -4.97 -11.13
C ILE A 420 1.96 -4.86 -9.89
N VAL A 421 3.28 -4.73 -10.10
CA VAL A 421 4.28 -4.65 -9.01
C VAL A 421 4.03 -3.45 -8.08
N PRO A 422 3.76 -2.23 -8.58
CA PRO A 422 3.37 -1.12 -7.70
C PRO A 422 2.13 -1.39 -6.85
N PHE A 423 1.15 -2.15 -7.35
CA PHE A 423 0.00 -2.59 -6.53
C PHE A 423 0.44 -3.52 -5.40
N VAL A 424 1.29 -4.51 -5.68
CA VAL A 424 1.81 -5.44 -4.67
C VAL A 424 2.50 -4.68 -3.53
N PHE A 425 3.34 -3.69 -3.87
CA PHE A 425 3.98 -2.83 -2.87
C PHE A 425 2.98 -1.93 -2.15
N ALA A 426 2.04 -1.30 -2.85
CA ALA A 426 1.02 -0.47 -2.24
C ALA A 426 0.16 -1.25 -1.23
N ARG A 427 -0.14 -2.53 -1.53
CA ARG A 427 -0.83 -3.44 -0.61
C ARG A 427 0.02 -3.81 0.59
N GLU A 428 1.30 -4.11 0.38
CA GLU A 428 2.23 -4.45 1.47
C GLU A 428 2.45 -3.27 2.43
N TYR A 429 2.60 -2.06 1.89
CA TYR A 429 2.82 -0.83 2.67
C TYR A 429 1.51 -0.13 3.10
N GLY A 430 0.35 -0.69 2.76
CA GLY A 430 -0.96 -0.15 3.13
C GLY A 430 -1.19 1.29 2.66
N LEU A 431 -0.85 1.60 1.40
CA LEU A 431 -1.06 2.94 0.81
C LEU A 431 -1.92 2.86 -0.45
N HIS A 432 -3.19 3.24 -0.32
CA HIS A 432 -4.17 3.28 -1.41
C HIS A 432 -4.20 2.03 -2.34
N PRO A 433 -4.15 0.79 -1.82
CA PRO A 433 -4.16 -0.41 -2.67
C PRO A 433 -5.46 -0.57 -3.47
N ASP A 434 -6.56 0.02 -3.01
CA ASP A 434 -7.85 0.13 -3.67
C ASP A 434 -7.78 0.97 -4.96
N VAL A 435 -7.04 2.08 -4.96
CA VAL A 435 -6.84 2.91 -6.16
C VAL A 435 -5.99 2.15 -7.18
N LEU A 436 -4.85 1.59 -6.74
CA LEU A 436 -3.92 0.92 -7.64
C LEU A 436 -4.51 -0.36 -8.23
N SER A 437 -5.24 -1.16 -7.45
CA SER A 437 -5.92 -2.36 -7.96
C SER A 437 -6.94 -2.02 -9.04
N THR A 438 -7.79 -1.01 -8.79
CA THR A 438 -8.75 -0.50 -9.77
C THR A 438 -8.03 -0.03 -11.03
N ALA A 439 -6.90 0.69 -10.88
CA ALA A 439 -6.14 1.20 -12.00
C ALA A 439 -5.48 0.09 -12.84
N VAL A 440 -5.05 -1.02 -12.24
CA VAL A 440 -4.53 -2.17 -12.99
C VAL A 440 -5.64 -2.82 -13.81
N ILE A 441 -6.80 -3.09 -13.19
CA ILE A 441 -7.89 -3.83 -13.84
C ILE A 441 -8.51 -3.05 -14.99
N PHE A 442 -9.01 -1.84 -14.69
CA PHE A 442 -9.64 -0.99 -15.70
C PHE A 442 -8.61 -0.46 -16.68
N GLY A 443 -7.40 -0.15 -16.19
CA GLY A 443 -6.31 0.29 -17.05
C GLY A 443 -6.02 -0.74 -18.13
N MET A 444 -5.91 -2.03 -17.81
CA MET A 444 -5.63 -3.05 -18.82
C MET A 444 -6.76 -3.24 -19.85
N ILE A 445 -8.03 -3.04 -19.47
CA ILE A 445 -9.16 -3.12 -20.42
C ILE A 445 -9.16 -1.90 -21.36
N VAL A 446 -8.95 -0.72 -20.79
CA VAL A 446 -9.04 0.56 -21.50
C VAL A 446 -7.75 0.87 -22.27
N SER A 447 -6.61 0.29 -21.90
CA SER A 447 -5.31 0.62 -22.50
C SER A 447 -5.19 0.20 -23.95
N LEU A 448 -5.75 -0.93 -24.36
CA LEU A 448 -5.67 -1.38 -25.75
C LEU A 448 -6.30 -0.36 -26.72
N PRO A 449 -7.58 0.03 -26.58
CA PRO A 449 -8.17 1.02 -27.47
C PRO A 449 -7.48 2.39 -27.37
N ILE A 450 -7.07 2.81 -26.17
CA ILE A 450 -6.32 4.07 -26.01
C ILE A 450 -4.96 4.01 -26.71
N THR A 451 -4.23 2.91 -26.60
CA THR A 451 -2.90 2.78 -27.22
C THR A 451 -3.02 2.76 -28.74
N ILE A 452 -4.04 2.08 -29.28
CA ILE A 452 -4.34 2.12 -30.72
C ILE A 452 -4.66 3.55 -31.16
N LEU A 453 -5.46 4.28 -30.38
CA LEU A 453 -5.81 5.66 -30.66
C LEU A 453 -4.56 6.57 -30.67
N TYR A 454 -3.68 6.44 -29.67
CA TYR A 454 -2.40 7.15 -29.64
C TYR A 454 -1.52 6.79 -30.83
N TYR A 455 -1.46 5.52 -31.22
CA TYR A 455 -0.69 5.09 -32.38
C TYR A 455 -1.23 5.68 -33.68
N ILE A 456 -2.54 5.76 -33.84
CA ILE A 456 -3.18 6.39 -35.01
C ILE A 456 -2.88 7.90 -35.01
N PHE A 457 -3.09 8.60 -33.89
CA PHE A 457 -2.85 10.05 -33.80
C PHE A 457 -1.38 10.45 -33.94
N LEU A 458 -0.46 9.61 -33.48
CA LEU A 458 0.97 9.83 -33.65
C LEU A 458 1.47 9.31 -35.00
N GLY A 459 0.73 8.43 -35.67
CA GLY A 459 1.07 7.77 -36.93
C GLY A 459 0.57 8.51 -38.18
N LEU A 460 -0.57 9.20 -38.07
CA LEU A 460 -0.96 10.34 -38.89
C LEU A 460 -0.04 11.54 -38.58
#